data_AF-A0A957U2E7-F1
#
_entry.id   AF-A0A957U2E7-F1
#
_cell.length_a   1.000
_cell.length_b   1.000
_cell.length_c   1.000
_cell.angle_alpha   90.00
_cell.angle_beta   90.00
_cell.angle_gamma   90.00
#
_symmetry.space_group_name_H-M   'P 1'
#
loop_
_entity.id
_entity.type
_entity.pdbx_description
1 polymer ?
#
loop_
_entity_poly.entity_id
_entity_poly.type
_entity_poly.pdbx_seq_one_letter_code
_entity_poly.pdbx_strand_id
1 'polypeptide(L)'
;KPSQFFSITSQANHPKEAAMFIDFVTNSLEANDVLFAERGVPISSVVRAHLKPQLDKAQLEMFDYMDRVVADSSPIRPPDPVGHADITNNIYFPQVVDPVLYGQLSPEEGVAILREQASLILAENAE
;
A
#
# COMPACT_ATOMS: atom_id res chain seq x y z
N LYS A 1 -2.35 5.45 3.70
CA LYS A 1 -2.47 4.70 2.42
C LYS A 1 -3.20 3.39 2.72
N PRO A 2 -4.21 2.97 1.93
CA PRO A 2 -4.84 1.66 2.06
C PRO A 2 -3.81 0.53 1.96
N SER A 3 -4.07 -0.60 2.62
CA SER A 3 -3.26 -1.82 2.54
C SER A 3 -3.22 -2.39 1.12
N GLN A 4 -4.36 -2.34 0.43
CA GLN A 4 -4.57 -2.91 -0.89
C GLN A 4 -5.73 -2.21 -1.61
N PHE A 5 -5.84 -2.45 -2.92
CA PHE A 5 -6.88 -1.92 -3.79
C PHE A 5 -7.54 -3.04 -4.59
N PHE A 6 -8.84 -2.90 -4.86
CA PHE A 6 -9.49 -3.60 -5.96
C PHE A 6 -9.52 -2.68 -7.17
N SER A 7 -9.30 -3.26 -8.36
CA SER A 7 -9.32 -2.54 -9.63
C SER A 7 -10.25 -3.25 -10.61
N ILE A 8 -10.97 -2.47 -11.42
CA ILE A 8 -11.77 -2.96 -12.55
C ILE A 8 -11.03 -2.58 -13.82
N THR A 9 -10.72 -3.55 -14.67
CA THR A 9 -10.13 -3.28 -15.98
C THR A 9 -11.09 -2.51 -16.88
N SER A 10 -10.57 -1.60 -17.70
CA SER A 10 -11.36 -0.86 -18.70
C SER A 10 -11.99 -1.77 -19.75
N GLN A 11 -11.52 -3.02 -19.86
CA GLN A 11 -12.02 -4.03 -20.79
C GLN A 11 -13.03 -5.00 -20.16
N ALA A 12 -13.53 -4.71 -18.95
CA ALA A 12 -14.43 -5.63 -18.25
C ALA A 12 -15.76 -5.81 -19.01
N ASN A 13 -16.19 -7.06 -19.21
CA ASN A 13 -17.50 -7.36 -19.80
C ASN A 13 -18.68 -7.02 -18.86
N HIS A 14 -18.42 -6.99 -17.55
CA HIS A 14 -19.43 -6.76 -16.50
C HIS A 14 -18.94 -5.73 -15.46
N PRO A 15 -18.68 -4.47 -15.87
CA PRO A 15 -18.09 -3.46 -14.99
C PRO A 15 -19.02 -3.06 -13.85
N LYS A 16 -20.34 -3.12 -14.05
CA LYS A 16 -21.34 -2.77 -13.04
C LYS A 16 -21.38 -3.82 -11.92
N GLU A 17 -21.43 -5.09 -12.28
CA GLU A 17 -21.44 -6.21 -11.34
C GLU A 17 -20.11 -6.29 -10.57
N ALA A 18 -18.98 -6.02 -11.24
CA ALA A 18 -17.69 -5.90 -10.59
C ALA A 18 -17.67 -4.76 -9.54
N ALA A 19 -18.24 -3.60 -9.86
CA ALA A 19 -18.39 -2.51 -8.89
C ALA A 19 -19.31 -2.88 -7.72
N MET A 20 -20.41 -3.59 -7.98
CA MET A 20 -21.29 -4.11 -6.92
C MET A 20 -20.57 -5.08 -5.99
N PHE A 21 -19.67 -5.92 -6.52
CA PHE A 21 -18.86 -6.82 -5.69
C PHE A 21 -17.87 -6.04 -4.81
N ILE A 22 -17.21 -5.01 -5.34
CA ILE A 22 -16.32 -4.16 -4.54
C ILE A 22 -17.10 -3.45 -3.43
N ASP A 23 -18.30 -2.94 -3.74
CA ASP A 23 -19.18 -2.33 -2.74
C ASP A 23 -19.57 -3.33 -1.65
N PHE A 24 -20.00 -4.55 -2.03
CA PHE A 24 -20.32 -5.62 -1.08
C PHE A 24 -19.14 -5.93 -0.15
N VAL A 25 -17.93 -6.13 -0.70
CA VAL A 25 -16.72 -6.45 0.09
C VAL A 25 -16.35 -5.32 1.04
N THR A 26 -16.54 -4.05 0.65
CA THR A 26 -16.08 -2.89 1.43
C THR A 26 -17.12 -2.34 2.40
N ASN A 27 -18.42 -2.53 2.12
CA ASN A 27 -19.51 -1.87 2.85
C ASN A 27 -20.52 -2.83 3.47
N SER A 28 -20.61 -4.09 3.05
CA SER A 28 -21.55 -5.06 3.66
C SER A 28 -21.05 -5.52 5.02
N LEU A 29 -21.94 -5.51 6.02
CA LEU A 29 -21.66 -6.08 7.34
C LEU A 29 -21.45 -7.60 7.25
N GLU A 30 -22.32 -8.30 6.50
CA GLU A 30 -22.23 -9.75 6.31
C GLU A 30 -20.88 -10.17 5.70
N ALA A 31 -20.42 -9.45 4.68
CA ALA A 31 -19.11 -9.72 4.09
C ALA A 31 -17.98 -9.50 5.10
N ASN A 32 -18.08 -8.46 5.91
CA ASN A 32 -17.03 -8.09 6.86
C ASN A 32 -17.07 -8.89 8.17
N ASP A 33 -18.18 -9.53 8.50
CA ASP A 33 -18.24 -10.56 9.54
C ASP A 33 -17.38 -11.77 9.16
N VAL A 34 -17.30 -12.09 7.86
CA VAL A 34 -16.43 -13.16 7.34
C VAL A 34 -14.99 -12.68 7.15
N LEU A 35 -14.78 -11.51 6.54
CA LEU A 35 -13.42 -10.98 6.27
C LEU A 35 -12.70 -10.53 7.54
N PHE A 36 -13.45 -10.08 8.55
CA PHE A 36 -13.01 -9.79 9.91
C PHE A 36 -11.70 -9.00 10.02
N ALA A 37 -11.60 -7.92 9.21
CA ALA A 37 -10.44 -7.03 9.14
C ALA A 37 -9.09 -7.69 8.75
N GLU A 38 -9.11 -8.85 8.08
CA GLU A 38 -7.89 -9.56 7.63
C GLU A 38 -7.07 -8.75 6.61
N ARG A 39 -7.74 -7.91 5.81
CA ARG A 39 -7.11 -7.00 4.84
C ARG A 39 -6.78 -5.62 5.46
N GLY A 40 -6.72 -5.55 6.78
CA GLY A 40 -6.53 -4.31 7.55
C GLY A 40 -7.84 -3.69 8.03
N VAL A 41 -7.71 -2.56 8.72
CA VAL A 41 -8.85 -1.82 9.29
C VAL A 41 -9.79 -1.34 8.18
N PRO A 42 -11.09 -1.72 8.20
CA PRO A 42 -12.02 -1.36 7.14
C PRO A 42 -12.15 0.16 6.93
N ILE A 43 -12.27 0.58 5.67
CA ILE A 43 -12.43 2.00 5.32
C ILE A 43 -13.80 2.56 5.73
N SER A 44 -14.83 1.71 5.70
CA SER A 44 -16.19 2.06 6.11
C SER A 44 -16.29 2.21 7.62
N SER A 45 -16.68 3.40 8.09
CA SER A 45 -16.91 3.66 9.52
C SER A 45 -18.04 2.80 10.09
N VAL A 46 -19.03 2.47 9.27
CA VAL A 46 -20.17 1.60 9.64
C VAL A 46 -19.67 0.18 9.93
N VAL A 47 -18.86 -0.38 9.03
CA VAL A 47 -18.23 -1.69 9.24
C VAL A 47 -17.31 -1.68 10.46
N ARG A 48 -16.49 -0.63 10.63
CA ARG A 48 -15.62 -0.53 11.81
C ARG A 48 -16.41 -0.55 13.12
N ALA A 49 -17.49 0.22 13.21
CA ALA A 49 -18.33 0.28 14.40
C ALA A 49 -19.02 -1.07 14.69
N HIS A 50 -19.44 -1.79 13.64
CA HIS A 50 -20.05 -3.12 13.75
C HIS A 50 -19.06 -4.19 14.25
N LEU A 51 -17.81 -4.16 13.77
CA LEU A 51 -16.80 -5.14 14.15
C LEU A 51 -16.20 -4.85 15.53
N LYS A 52 -16.03 -3.58 15.92
CA LYS A 52 -15.33 -3.16 17.16
C LYS A 52 -15.72 -3.94 18.44
N PRO A 53 -17.00 -4.23 18.75
CA PRO A 53 -17.37 -4.99 19.94
C PRO A 53 -17.04 -6.49 19.87
N GLN A 54 -16.70 -7.02 18.69
CA GLN A 54 -16.41 -8.43 18.43
C GLN A 54 -14.89 -8.73 18.42
N LEU A 55 -14.06 -7.69 18.38
CA LEU A 55 -12.61 -7.81 18.23
C LEU A 55 -11.93 -8.33 19.50
N ASP A 56 -10.86 -9.10 19.30
CA ASP A 56 -9.94 -9.40 20.39
C ASP A 56 -9.10 -8.17 20.78
N LYS A 57 -8.30 -8.29 21.84
CA LYS A 57 -7.48 -7.20 22.36
C LYS A 57 -6.50 -6.65 21.31
N ALA A 58 -5.82 -7.52 20.56
CA ALA A 58 -4.81 -7.09 19.60
C ALA A 58 -5.45 -6.38 18.40
N GLN A 59 -6.59 -6.89 17.94
CA GLN A 59 -7.36 -6.26 16.87
C GLN A 59 -7.95 -4.91 17.30
N LEU A 60 -8.41 -4.79 18.54
CA LEU A 60 -8.89 -3.53 19.09
C LEU A 60 -7.76 -2.49 19.16
N GLU A 61 -6.57 -2.89 19.62
CA GLU A 61 -5.38 -2.02 19.62
C GLU A 61 -5.01 -1.57 18.19
N MET A 62 -5.13 -2.44 17.19
CA MET A 62 -4.94 -2.06 15.78
C MET A 62 -5.97 -1.01 15.32
N PHE A 63 -7.25 -1.18 15.66
CA PHE A 63 -8.31 -0.23 15.30
C PHE A 63 -8.07 1.14 15.96
N ASP A 64 -7.78 1.14 17.27
CA ASP A 64 -7.54 2.37 18.03
C ASP A 64 -6.27 3.10 17.57
N TYR A 65 -5.22 2.34 17.20
CA TYR A 65 -4.02 2.91 16.60
C TYR A 65 -4.33 3.61 15.29
N MET A 66 -5.14 2.98 14.42
CA MET A 66 -5.56 3.59 13.16
C MET A 66 -6.36 4.88 13.37
N ASP A 67 -7.30 4.89 14.32
CA ASP A 67 -8.07 6.10 14.67
C ASP A 67 -7.13 7.24 15.15
N ARG A 68 -6.05 6.89 15.87
CA ARG A 68 -5.04 7.88 16.32
C ARG A 68 -4.22 8.44 15.18
N VAL A 69 -3.69 7.60 14.28
CA VAL A 69 -2.75 8.06 13.24
C VAL A 69 -3.42 8.79 12.09
N VAL A 70 -4.73 8.61 11.87
CA VAL A 70 -5.45 9.36 10.83
C VAL A 70 -5.40 10.86 11.11
N ALA A 71 -5.44 11.29 12.38
CA ALA A 71 -5.35 12.69 12.78
C ALA A 71 -3.97 13.32 12.51
N ASP A 72 -2.93 12.49 12.38
CA ASP A 72 -1.54 12.90 12.14
C ASP A 72 -0.99 12.22 10.87
N SER A 73 -1.82 12.18 9.82
CA SER A 73 -1.47 11.55 8.54
C SER A 73 -1.30 12.58 7.44
N SER A 74 -0.39 12.31 6.51
CA SER A 74 -0.28 13.05 5.26
C SER A 74 -1.25 12.50 4.21
N PRO A 75 -1.63 13.29 3.19
CA PRO A 75 -2.29 12.77 2.00
C PRO A 75 -1.55 11.57 1.41
N ILE A 76 -2.28 10.68 0.75
CA ILE A 76 -1.69 9.56 0.01
C ILE A 76 -0.79 10.15 -1.09
N ARG A 77 0.47 9.73 -1.13
CA ARG A 77 1.41 10.12 -2.19
C ARG A 77 0.85 9.70 -3.56
N PRO A 78 1.18 10.42 -4.65
CA PRO A 78 0.83 9.99 -6.00
C PRO A 78 1.33 8.56 -6.25
N PRO A 79 0.74 7.83 -7.21
CA PRO A 79 1.28 6.55 -7.67
C PRO A 79 2.77 6.67 -7.97
N ASP A 80 3.51 5.61 -7.68
CA ASP A 80 4.93 5.59 -7.98
C ASP A 80 5.13 5.78 -9.50
N PRO A 81 6.17 6.52 -9.93
CA PRO A 81 6.38 6.82 -11.34
C PRO A 81 6.69 5.57 -12.15
N VAL A 82 6.51 5.66 -13.46
CA VAL A 82 7.00 4.64 -14.39
C VAL A 82 8.50 4.43 -14.16
N GLY A 83 8.94 3.17 -14.12
CA GLY A 83 10.32 2.81 -13.77
C GLY A 83 10.60 2.63 -12.27
N HIS A 84 9.67 2.95 -11.36
CA HIS A 84 9.87 2.76 -9.92
C HIS A 84 10.23 1.31 -9.53
N ALA A 85 9.58 0.32 -10.17
CA ALA A 85 9.86 -1.08 -9.90
C ALA A 85 11.28 -1.47 -10.32
N ASP A 86 11.78 -0.91 -11.42
CA ASP A 86 13.14 -1.12 -11.90
C ASP A 86 14.17 -0.51 -10.93
N ILE A 87 13.95 0.75 -10.52
CA ILE A 87 14.78 1.42 -9.51
C ILE A 87 14.85 0.60 -8.23
N THR A 88 13.71 0.10 -7.76
CA THR A 88 13.66 -0.65 -6.50
C THR A 88 14.36 -2.00 -6.62
N ASN A 89 13.99 -2.79 -7.63
CA ASN A 89 14.39 -4.19 -7.74
C ASN A 89 15.80 -4.39 -8.31
N ASN A 90 16.27 -3.48 -9.17
CA ASN A 90 17.52 -3.64 -9.90
C ASN A 90 18.62 -2.66 -9.47
N ILE A 91 18.29 -1.59 -8.74
CA ILE A 91 19.29 -0.64 -8.22
C ILE A 91 19.28 -0.61 -6.69
N TYR A 92 18.17 -0.19 -6.09
CA TYR A 92 18.10 0.12 -4.66
C TYR A 92 18.46 -1.08 -3.79
N PHE A 93 17.81 -2.23 -3.98
CA PHE A 93 18.15 -3.42 -3.20
C PHE A 93 19.53 -4.01 -3.58
N PRO A 94 19.76 -4.44 -4.84
CA PRO A 94 20.95 -5.23 -5.15
C PRO A 94 22.24 -4.42 -5.25
N GLN A 95 22.19 -3.13 -5.58
CA GLN A 95 23.39 -2.29 -5.77
C GLN A 95 23.66 -1.35 -4.61
N VAL A 96 22.70 -1.12 -3.72
CA VAL A 96 22.83 -0.16 -2.61
C VAL A 96 22.61 -0.84 -1.27
N VAL A 97 21.40 -1.34 -0.98
CA VAL A 97 21.08 -1.92 0.34
C VAL A 97 21.95 -3.15 0.61
N ASP A 98 21.98 -4.11 -0.30
CA ASP A 98 22.71 -5.37 -0.07
C ASP A 98 24.22 -5.15 0.09
N PRO A 99 24.92 -4.41 -0.81
CA PRO A 99 26.35 -4.16 -0.65
C PRO A 99 26.70 -3.35 0.60
N VAL A 100 25.86 -2.39 0.99
CA VAL A 100 26.05 -1.63 2.24
C VAL A 100 25.90 -2.54 3.46
N LEU A 101 24.86 -3.37 3.49
CA LEU A 101 24.64 -4.31 4.58
C LEU A 101 25.73 -5.40 4.67
N TYR A 102 26.33 -5.77 3.54
CA TYR A 102 27.48 -6.68 3.50
C TYR A 102 28.83 -5.99 3.75
N GLY A 103 28.86 -4.67 3.97
CA GLY A 103 30.09 -3.91 4.21
C GLY A 103 31.01 -3.80 2.99
N GLN A 104 30.47 -4.02 1.78
CA GLN A 104 31.18 -3.93 0.51
C GLN A 104 31.17 -2.50 -0.05
N LEU A 105 30.26 -1.67 0.44
CA LEU A 105 30.03 -0.29 0.00
C LEU A 105 29.71 0.59 1.21
N SER A 106 30.18 1.84 1.22
CA SER A 106 29.71 2.81 2.20
C SER A 106 28.30 3.34 1.85
N PRO A 107 27.50 3.80 2.83
CA PRO A 107 26.23 4.47 2.56
C PRO A 107 26.36 5.66 1.59
N GLU A 108 27.46 6.41 1.69
CA GLU A 108 27.74 7.57 0.85
C GLU A 108 27.93 7.18 -0.63
N GLU A 109 28.70 6.12 -0.89
CA GLU A 109 28.89 5.57 -2.24
C GLU A 109 27.57 4.97 -2.77
N GLY A 110 26.81 4.26 -1.93
CA GLY A 110 25.51 3.71 -2.29
C GLY A 110 24.49 4.76 -2.70
N VAL A 111 24.43 5.90 -1.98
CA VAL A 111 23.55 7.02 -2.34
C VAL A 111 23.97 7.66 -3.67
N ALA A 112 25.27 7.72 -3.97
CA ALA A 112 25.74 8.23 -5.26
C ALA A 112 25.25 7.35 -6.42
N ILE A 113 25.41 6.02 -6.30
CA ILE A 113 24.90 5.04 -7.29
C ILE A 113 23.39 5.20 -7.46
N LEU A 114 22.65 5.22 -6.36
CA LEU A 114 21.19 5.35 -6.40
C LEU A 114 20.76 6.61 -7.16
N ARG A 115 21.38 7.75 -6.83
CA ARG A 115 21.00 9.04 -7.42
C ARG A 115 21.27 9.05 -8.91
N GLU A 116 22.44 8.59 -9.34
CA GLU A 116 22.79 8.56 -10.76
C GLU A 116 21.84 7.65 -11.54
N GLN A 117 21.74 6.38 -11.14
CA GLN A 117 21.01 5.37 -11.90
C GLN A 117 19.50 5.59 -11.86
N ALA A 118 18.94 5.98 -10.71
CA ALA A 118 17.52 6.29 -10.63
C ALA A 118 17.15 7.54 -11.43
N SER A 119 18.03 8.56 -11.49
CA SER A 119 17.77 9.76 -12.30
C SER A 119 17.72 9.43 -13.79
N LEU A 120 18.58 8.52 -14.27
CA LEU A 120 18.54 8.05 -15.67
C LEU A 120 17.22 7.36 -15.99
N ILE A 121 16.79 6.39 -15.18
CA ILE A 121 15.52 5.68 -15.39
C ILE A 121 14.34 6.65 -15.37
N LEU A 122 14.29 7.57 -14.40
CA LEU A 122 13.20 8.54 -14.33
C LEU A 122 13.19 9.48 -15.53
N ALA A 123 14.36 9.90 -16.04
CA ALA A 123 14.46 10.76 -17.21
C ALA A 123 14.00 10.05 -18.50
N GLU A 124 14.31 8.77 -18.67
CA GLU A 124 13.86 7.97 -19.81
C GLU A 124 12.33 7.77 -19.84
N ASN A 125 11.70 7.83 -18.67
CA ASN A 125 10.25 7.63 -18.50
C ASN A 125 9.50 8.93 -18.16
N ALA A 126 10.14 10.09 -18.36
CA ALA A 126 9.50 11.39 -18.16
C ALA A 126 8.58 11.72 -19.35
N GLU A 127 7.29 11.41 -19.20
CA GLU A 127 6.22 12.00 -20.01
C GLU A 127 5.78 13.37 -19.46
#